data_AF-A0A8S3HXB0-F1
#
_entry.id   AF-A0A8S3HXB0-F1
#
_cell.length_a   1.000
_cell.length_b   1.000
_cell.length_c   1.000
_cell.angle_alpha   90.00
_cell.angle_beta   90.00
_cell.angle_gamma   90.00
#
_symmetry.space_group_name_H-M   'P 1'
#
loop_
_entity.id
_entity.type
_entity.pdbx_description
1 polymer ?
#
loop_
_entity_poly.entity_id
_entity_poly.type
_entity_poly.pdbx_seq_one_letter_code
_entity_poly.pdbx_strand_id
1 'polypeptide(L)'
;TGNPDKFTAARIILAIDLEIWYLLSLRFVSAVKLLGPKLFMIRNMLRDLFGIMYIIFVCIAAYGVASRALVFYSNLEFTPDSIAANIFYPPYWFLYQFVDDKTNLDTIISSNSSTANEIVEAKVAHVLLAFQMLIINILILSLLIAVFNFSINAVQEKNEYFWRYQRYELICEYFEKPMFAYPPLSLVVYVWLLIGLIYRRHTRFRVLKYLYTPSLDAMWTDFEDAATYDHARDLVEKNYRWHSKSETAP
;
A
#
# COMPACT_ATOMS: atom_id res chain seq x y z
N THR A 1 -20.66 30.85 -25.73
CA THR A 1 -21.58 29.73 -25.47
C THR A 1 -20.77 28.44 -25.44
N GLY A 2 -20.17 28.12 -24.28
CA GLY A 2 -19.39 26.90 -24.11
C GLY A 2 -20.31 25.71 -23.86
N ASN A 3 -20.14 24.60 -24.59
CA ASN A 3 -20.95 23.40 -24.39
C ASN A 3 -20.83 22.91 -22.93
N PRO A 4 -21.95 22.81 -22.19
CA PRO A 4 -21.95 22.42 -20.78
C PRO A 4 -21.35 21.02 -20.55
N ASP A 5 -21.41 20.15 -21.56
CA ASP A 5 -20.88 18.78 -21.50
C ASP A 5 -19.36 18.75 -21.37
N LYS A 6 -18.65 19.67 -22.06
CA LYS A 6 -17.19 19.75 -22.00
C LYS A 6 -16.70 20.25 -20.64
N PHE A 7 -17.44 21.19 -20.05
CA PHE A 7 -17.15 21.72 -18.72
C PHE A 7 -17.37 20.64 -17.64
N THR A 8 -18.43 19.86 -17.77
CA THR A 8 -18.72 18.73 -16.85
C THR A 8 -17.65 17.65 -16.94
N ALA A 9 -17.26 17.24 -18.15
CA ALA A 9 -16.20 16.26 -18.36
C ALA A 9 -14.85 16.76 -17.78
N ALA A 10 -14.49 18.01 -18.01
CA ALA A 10 -13.27 18.60 -17.45
C ALA A 10 -13.27 18.59 -15.92
N ARG A 11 -14.40 18.89 -15.28
CA ARG A 11 -14.53 18.85 -13.81
C ARG A 11 -14.34 17.44 -13.25
N ILE A 12 -14.89 16.42 -13.90
CA ILE A 12 -14.73 15.02 -13.49
C ILE A 12 -13.27 14.59 -13.64
N ILE A 13 -12.65 14.91 -14.77
CA ILE A 13 -11.24 14.56 -15.03
C ILE A 13 -10.32 15.23 -14.00
N LEU A 14 -10.53 16.52 -13.69
CA LEU A 14 -9.74 17.24 -12.70
C LEU A 14 -9.94 16.68 -11.28
N ALA A 15 -11.14 16.23 -10.93
CA ALA A 15 -11.40 15.59 -9.64
C ALA A 15 -10.62 14.27 -9.50
N ILE A 16 -10.63 13.44 -10.55
CA ILE A 16 -9.89 12.17 -10.59
C ILE A 16 -8.37 12.43 -10.58
N ASP A 17 -7.89 13.41 -11.34
CA ASP A 17 -6.48 13.81 -11.36
C ASP A 17 -6.01 14.22 -9.95
N LEU A 18 -6.82 14.99 -9.24
CA LEU A 18 -6.53 15.40 -7.87
C LEU A 18 -6.48 14.21 -6.89
N GLU A 19 -7.38 13.22 -7.04
CA GLU A 19 -7.34 11.99 -6.26
C GLU A 19 -6.07 11.17 -6.54
N ILE A 20 -5.67 11.06 -7.81
CA ILE A 20 -4.40 10.41 -8.20
C ILE A 20 -3.21 11.17 -7.61
N TRP A 21 -3.22 12.51 -7.62
CA TRP A 21 -2.18 13.31 -6.99
C TRP A 21 -2.09 13.08 -5.48
N TYR A 22 -3.21 12.87 -4.78
CA TYR A 22 -3.18 12.46 -3.37
C TYR A 22 -2.62 11.06 -3.17
N LEU A 23 -3.01 10.06 -3.98
CA LEU A 23 -2.40 8.73 -3.93
C LEU A 23 -0.90 8.80 -4.27
N LEU A 24 -0.51 9.67 -5.19
CA LEU A 24 0.87 9.93 -5.55
C LEU A 24 1.63 10.64 -4.42
N SER A 25 0.97 11.49 -3.63
CA SER A 25 1.55 12.12 -2.45
C SER A 25 2.03 11.09 -1.42
N LEU A 26 1.43 9.88 -1.38
CA LEU A 26 1.95 8.77 -0.58
C LEU A 26 3.36 8.35 -1.01
N ARG A 27 3.78 8.58 -2.27
CA ARG A 27 5.17 8.38 -2.70
C ARG A 27 6.11 9.39 -2.05
N PHE A 28 5.68 10.63 -1.84
CA PHE A 28 6.47 11.61 -1.08
C PHE A 28 6.55 11.23 0.42
N VAL A 29 5.46 10.71 0.98
CA VAL A 29 5.46 10.13 2.33
C VAL A 29 6.38 8.92 2.42
N SER A 30 6.51 8.13 1.35
CA SER A 30 7.47 7.02 1.29
C SER A 30 8.93 7.48 1.27
N ALA A 31 9.20 8.68 0.75
CA ALA A 31 10.52 9.32 0.81
C ALA A 31 10.84 9.84 2.22
N VAL A 32 9.84 9.97 3.10
CA VAL A 32 10.09 10.23 4.52
C VAL A 32 10.66 8.96 5.15
N LYS A 33 11.93 9.05 5.54
CA LYS A 33 12.80 7.97 6.02
C LYS A 33 12.19 7.03 7.07
N LEU A 34 11.27 7.53 7.91
CA LEU A 34 10.60 6.73 8.96
C LEU A 34 9.30 6.03 8.48
N LEU A 35 8.68 6.53 7.41
CA LEU A 35 7.37 6.08 6.92
C LEU A 35 7.49 5.16 5.69
N GLY A 36 8.59 5.26 4.94
CA GLY A 36 8.90 4.39 3.79
C GLY A 36 8.79 2.88 4.03
N PRO A 37 9.40 2.29 5.07
CA PRO A 37 9.33 0.84 5.36
C PRO A 37 7.91 0.39 5.65
N LYS A 38 7.22 1.20 6.47
CA LYS A 38 5.85 0.94 6.90
C LYS A 38 4.91 0.98 5.70
N LEU A 39 5.12 1.92 4.77
CA LEU A 39 4.32 2.04 3.55
C LEU A 39 4.64 0.92 2.54
N PHE A 40 5.90 0.49 2.44
CA PHE A 40 6.29 -0.68 1.65
C PHE A 40 5.66 -1.98 2.19
N MET A 41 5.66 -2.13 3.50
CA MET A 41 5.01 -3.23 4.23
C MET A 41 3.50 -3.25 4.02
N ILE A 42 2.83 -2.11 4.18
CA ILE A 42 1.38 -1.97 3.89
C ILE A 42 1.08 -2.29 2.43
N ARG A 43 1.91 -1.82 1.47
CA ARG A 43 1.74 -2.15 0.05
C ARG A 43 1.81 -3.65 -0.22
N ASN A 44 2.70 -4.37 0.46
CA ASN A 44 2.79 -5.81 0.32
C ASN A 44 1.56 -6.51 0.93
N MET A 45 1.07 -6.03 2.07
CA MET A 45 -0.18 -6.50 2.70
C MET A 45 -1.42 -6.26 1.82
N LEU A 46 -1.47 -5.14 1.09
CA LEU A 46 -2.55 -4.86 0.14
C LEU A 46 -2.62 -5.89 -0.99
N ARG A 47 -1.50 -6.55 -1.34
CA ARG A 47 -1.53 -7.65 -2.29
C ARG A 47 -2.27 -8.87 -1.73
N ASP A 48 -2.04 -9.18 -0.45
CA ASP A 48 -2.71 -10.28 0.24
C ASP A 48 -4.20 -9.99 0.46
N LEU A 49 -4.57 -8.70 0.60
CA LEU A 49 -5.96 -8.24 0.69
C LEU A 49 -6.79 -8.56 -0.58
N PHE A 50 -6.19 -8.64 -1.77
CA PHE A 50 -6.93 -9.00 -2.98
C PHE A 50 -7.56 -10.41 -2.89
N GLY A 51 -6.93 -11.34 -2.16
CA GLY A 51 -7.50 -12.66 -1.91
C GLY A 51 -8.77 -12.60 -1.04
N ILE A 52 -8.77 -11.73 -0.03
CA ILE A 52 -9.95 -11.48 0.82
C ILE A 52 -11.07 -10.83 -0.02
N MET A 53 -10.72 -9.86 -0.87
CA MET A 53 -11.68 -9.16 -1.72
C MET A 53 -12.42 -10.12 -2.67
N TYR A 54 -11.74 -11.17 -3.15
CA TYR A 54 -12.38 -12.23 -3.94
C TYR A 54 -13.44 -13.00 -3.13
N ILE A 55 -13.15 -13.36 -1.88
CA ILE A 55 -14.10 -14.06 -1.01
C ILE A 55 -15.32 -13.17 -0.71
N ILE A 56 -15.09 -11.89 -0.41
CA ILE A 56 -16.17 -10.91 -0.20
C ILE A 56 -17.06 -10.80 -1.43
N PHE A 57 -16.45 -10.72 -2.63
CA PHE A 57 -17.19 -10.65 -3.88
C PHE A 57 -18.13 -11.86 -4.07
N VAL A 58 -17.65 -13.07 -3.79
CA VAL A 58 -18.46 -14.30 -3.86
C VAL A 58 -19.61 -14.25 -2.85
N CYS A 59 -19.36 -13.80 -1.62
CA CYS A 59 -20.40 -13.65 -0.59
C CYS A 59 -21.47 -12.62 -0.98
N ILE A 60 -21.07 -11.47 -1.54
CA ILE A 60 -22.00 -10.43 -2.02
C ILE A 60 -22.83 -10.97 -3.20
N ALA A 61 -22.21 -11.66 -4.15
CA ALA A 61 -22.91 -12.26 -5.29
C ALA A 61 -23.95 -13.30 -4.84
N ALA A 62 -23.60 -14.17 -3.88
CA ALA A 62 -24.51 -15.19 -3.36
C ALA A 62 -25.78 -14.57 -2.74
N TYR A 63 -25.63 -13.53 -1.91
CA TYR A 63 -26.77 -12.83 -1.32
C TYR A 63 -27.54 -12.02 -2.37
N GLY A 64 -26.86 -11.29 -3.26
CA GLY A 64 -27.51 -10.47 -4.28
C GLY A 64 -28.42 -11.30 -5.20
N VAL A 65 -27.96 -12.48 -5.62
CA VAL A 65 -28.77 -13.43 -6.41
C VAL A 65 -29.95 -13.98 -5.60
N ALA A 66 -29.72 -14.40 -4.35
CA ALA A 66 -30.76 -14.93 -3.48
C ALA A 66 -31.86 -13.89 -3.17
N SER A 67 -31.47 -12.65 -2.90
CA SER A 67 -32.38 -11.53 -2.57
C SER A 67 -33.28 -11.18 -3.77
N ARG A 68 -32.73 -11.14 -4.99
CA ARG A 68 -33.55 -10.93 -6.20
C ARG A 68 -34.50 -12.08 -6.50
N ALA A 69 -34.05 -13.32 -6.29
CA ALA A 69 -34.89 -14.49 -6.48
C ALA A 69 -36.10 -14.51 -5.54
N LEU A 70 -35.96 -13.95 -4.32
CA LEU A 70 -37.03 -13.90 -3.32
C LEU A 70 -37.96 -12.68 -3.45
N VAL A 71 -37.47 -11.50 -3.82
CA VAL A 71 -38.26 -10.24 -3.73
C VAL A 71 -38.81 -9.76 -5.07
N PHE A 72 -38.16 -10.08 -6.19
CA PHE A 72 -38.52 -9.55 -7.52
C PHE A 72 -38.68 -10.66 -8.56
N TYR A 73 -39.61 -11.59 -8.34
CA TYR A 73 -39.94 -12.63 -9.32
C TYR A 73 -40.61 -12.05 -10.60
N SER A 74 -41.33 -10.92 -10.51
CA SER A 74 -42.20 -10.43 -11.60
C SER A 74 -41.59 -9.41 -12.57
N ASN A 75 -40.52 -8.70 -12.20
CA ASN A 75 -39.93 -7.60 -13.00
C ASN A 75 -38.45 -7.84 -13.31
N LEU A 76 -38.10 -9.00 -13.89
CA LEU A 76 -36.75 -9.24 -14.42
C LEU A 76 -36.59 -8.60 -15.80
N GLU A 77 -36.19 -7.33 -15.83
CA GLU A 77 -35.62 -6.74 -17.04
C GLU A 77 -34.14 -7.15 -17.16
N PHE A 78 -33.82 -7.96 -18.18
CA PHE A 78 -32.49 -8.54 -18.40
C PHE A 78 -31.48 -7.56 -19.04
N THR A 79 -31.44 -6.32 -18.59
CA THR A 79 -30.37 -5.40 -19.00
C THR A 79 -29.16 -5.55 -18.06
N PRO A 80 -27.93 -5.71 -18.57
CA PRO A 80 -26.75 -5.93 -17.73
C PRO A 80 -26.50 -4.77 -16.76
N ASP A 81 -26.84 -3.55 -17.15
CA ASP A 81 -26.71 -2.34 -16.32
C ASP A 81 -27.73 -2.34 -15.17
N SER A 82 -28.99 -2.72 -15.46
CA SER A 82 -30.00 -2.87 -14.41
C SER A 82 -29.61 -3.99 -13.47
N ILE A 83 -29.22 -5.16 -13.95
CA ILE A 83 -28.80 -6.31 -13.13
C ILE A 83 -27.64 -5.92 -12.22
N ALA A 84 -26.59 -5.27 -12.74
CA ALA A 84 -25.43 -4.91 -11.94
C ALA A 84 -25.77 -3.87 -10.85
N ALA A 85 -26.48 -2.81 -11.22
CA ALA A 85 -26.90 -1.76 -10.30
C ALA A 85 -27.88 -2.26 -9.23
N ASN A 86 -28.67 -3.28 -9.55
CA ASN A 86 -29.72 -3.78 -8.68
C ASN A 86 -29.29 -4.96 -7.80
N ILE A 87 -28.37 -5.80 -8.27
CA ILE A 87 -27.90 -7.00 -7.55
C ILE A 87 -26.73 -6.68 -6.63
N PHE A 88 -25.75 -5.90 -7.09
CA PHE A 88 -24.50 -5.72 -6.36
C PHE A 88 -24.45 -4.44 -5.53
N TYR A 89 -25.06 -3.36 -6.02
CA TYR A 89 -24.96 -2.06 -5.36
C TYR A 89 -25.60 -2.04 -3.95
N PRO A 90 -26.81 -2.58 -3.73
CA PRO A 90 -27.38 -2.61 -2.38
C PRO A 90 -26.55 -3.44 -1.37
N PRO A 91 -26.20 -4.73 -1.62
CA PRO A 91 -25.40 -5.52 -0.68
C PRO A 91 -23.98 -5.01 -0.46
N TYR A 92 -23.41 -4.31 -1.44
CA TYR A 92 -22.13 -3.63 -1.24
C TYR A 92 -22.24 -2.48 -0.21
N TRP A 93 -23.28 -1.65 -0.28
CA TRP A 93 -23.49 -0.58 0.71
C TRP A 93 -23.84 -1.12 2.10
N PHE A 94 -24.54 -2.25 2.19
CA PHE A 94 -24.81 -2.92 3.46
C PHE A 94 -23.53 -3.23 4.25
N LEU A 95 -22.46 -3.64 3.56
CA LEU A 95 -21.14 -3.92 4.17
C LEU A 95 -20.56 -2.73 4.93
N TYR A 96 -20.82 -1.50 4.49
CA TYR A 96 -20.29 -0.27 5.09
C TYR A 96 -21.18 0.33 6.19
N GLN A 97 -22.23 -0.39 6.63
CA GLN A 97 -23.11 0.01 7.73
C GLN A 97 -23.90 1.32 7.50
N PHE A 98 -23.97 1.81 6.26
CA PHE A 98 -24.71 3.03 5.89
C PHE A 98 -26.13 2.71 5.40
N VAL A 99 -26.85 1.82 6.06
CA VAL A 99 -28.24 1.58 5.69
C VAL A 99 -29.15 2.18 6.74
N ASP A 100 -29.80 3.28 6.34
CA ASP A 100 -31.03 3.76 6.95
C ASP A 100 -32.10 2.66 6.79
N ASP A 101 -32.12 1.78 7.78
CA ASP A 101 -32.83 0.49 7.81
C ASP A 101 -34.35 0.64 7.95
N LYS A 102 -34.94 1.78 7.57
CA LYS A 102 -36.36 2.08 7.79
C LYS A 102 -37.13 2.63 6.61
N THR A 103 -36.48 3.04 5.52
CA THR A 103 -37.23 3.75 4.45
C THR A 103 -37.58 2.87 3.27
N ASN A 104 -36.81 1.84 2.92
CA ASN A 104 -37.07 1.10 1.68
C ASN A 104 -37.99 -0.11 1.91
N LEU A 105 -37.79 -0.89 2.97
CA LEU A 105 -38.64 -2.06 3.22
C LEU A 105 -40.01 -1.69 3.78
N ASP A 106 -40.07 -0.82 4.78
CA ASP A 106 -41.35 -0.37 5.34
C ASP A 106 -42.21 0.35 4.28
N THR A 107 -41.58 1.02 3.32
CA THR A 107 -42.28 1.60 2.16
C THR A 107 -42.76 0.54 1.18
N ILE A 108 -42.02 -0.55 0.95
CA ILE A 108 -42.48 -1.67 0.10
C ILE A 108 -43.62 -2.45 0.78
N ILE A 109 -43.52 -2.70 2.10
CA ILE A 109 -44.56 -3.36 2.90
C ILE A 109 -45.85 -2.50 2.96
N SER A 110 -45.72 -1.17 2.98
CA SER A 110 -46.88 -0.25 3.03
C SER A 110 -47.47 0.09 1.66
N SER A 111 -46.70 -0.03 0.57
CA SER A 111 -47.18 0.26 -0.80
C SER A 111 -47.74 -0.95 -1.54
N ASN A 112 -47.32 -2.18 -1.19
CA ASN A 112 -47.85 -3.41 -1.77
C ASN A 112 -48.75 -4.17 -0.77
N SER A 113 -49.97 -3.69 -0.60
CA SER A 113 -51.04 -4.52 -0.03
C SER A 113 -51.54 -5.52 -1.08
N SER A 114 -50.86 -6.64 -1.28
CA SER A 114 -51.42 -7.78 -2.01
C SER A 114 -50.63 -9.07 -1.78
N THR A 115 -51.21 -9.96 -0.96
CA THR A 115 -50.77 -11.33 -0.64
C THR A 115 -49.79 -11.49 0.54
N ALA A 116 -50.16 -12.37 1.47
CA ALA A 116 -49.36 -12.69 2.66
C ALA A 116 -48.00 -13.32 2.34
N ASN A 117 -47.85 -13.90 1.14
CA ASN A 117 -46.64 -14.59 0.71
C ASN A 117 -45.49 -13.59 0.43
N GLU A 118 -45.76 -12.44 -0.18
CA GLU A 118 -44.75 -11.42 -0.46
C GLU A 118 -44.15 -10.82 0.84
N ILE A 119 -44.98 -10.69 1.88
CA ILE A 119 -44.53 -10.23 3.21
C ILE A 119 -43.60 -11.27 3.86
N VAL A 120 -43.89 -12.55 3.68
CA VAL A 120 -43.05 -13.65 4.21
C VAL A 120 -41.71 -13.68 3.47
N GLU A 121 -41.72 -13.58 2.13
CA GLU A 121 -40.51 -13.53 1.31
C GLU A 121 -39.61 -12.34 1.65
N ALA A 122 -40.21 -11.16 1.85
CA ALA A 122 -39.49 -9.96 2.29
C ALA A 122 -38.87 -10.14 3.68
N LYS A 123 -39.59 -10.72 4.65
CA LYS A 123 -39.06 -11.02 5.99
C LYS A 123 -37.92 -12.04 5.95
N VAL A 124 -38.03 -13.07 5.12
CA VAL A 124 -36.97 -14.07 4.93
C VAL A 124 -35.72 -13.42 4.33
N ALA A 125 -35.87 -12.51 3.35
CA ALA A 125 -34.75 -11.77 2.78
C ALA A 125 -34.03 -10.88 3.83
N HIS A 126 -34.76 -10.32 4.81
CA HIS A 126 -34.18 -9.53 5.91
C HIS A 126 -33.40 -10.40 6.90
N VAL A 127 -33.93 -11.56 7.26
CA VAL A 127 -33.22 -12.51 8.12
C VAL A 127 -31.96 -13.04 7.42
N LEU A 128 -32.06 -13.33 6.12
CA LEU A 128 -30.92 -13.75 5.29
C LEU A 128 -29.85 -12.65 5.22
N LEU A 129 -30.25 -11.38 5.07
CA LEU A 129 -29.35 -10.23 5.09
C LEU A 129 -28.63 -10.12 6.44
N ALA A 130 -29.35 -10.21 7.56
CA ALA A 130 -28.77 -10.11 8.89
C ALA A 130 -27.72 -11.22 9.14
N PHE A 131 -28.04 -12.46 8.74
CA PHE A 131 -27.11 -13.58 8.83
C PHE A 131 -25.89 -13.41 7.93
N GLN A 132 -26.09 -12.92 6.70
CA GLN A 132 -25.01 -12.64 5.77
C GLN A 132 -24.08 -11.53 6.27
N MET A 133 -24.64 -10.45 6.83
CA MET A 133 -23.88 -9.36 7.44
C MET A 133 -23.06 -9.84 8.63
N LEU A 134 -23.60 -10.75 9.44
CA LEU A 134 -22.88 -11.38 10.53
C LEU A 134 -21.71 -12.23 10.00
N ILE A 135 -21.96 -13.10 9.02
CA ILE A 135 -20.92 -13.96 8.43
C ILE A 135 -19.83 -13.09 7.80
N ILE A 136 -20.19 -12.13 6.97
CA ILE A 136 -19.23 -11.28 6.27
C ILE A 136 -18.44 -10.43 7.27
N ASN A 137 -19.07 -9.82 8.27
CA ASN A 137 -18.35 -8.99 9.25
C ASN A 137 -17.41 -9.82 10.13
N ILE A 138 -17.85 -10.99 10.61
CA ILE A 138 -16.98 -11.90 11.37
C ILE A 138 -15.84 -12.41 10.48
N LEU A 139 -16.13 -12.80 9.23
CA LEU A 139 -15.15 -13.31 8.27
C LEU A 139 -14.12 -12.23 7.90
N ILE A 140 -14.57 -11.03 7.53
CA ILE A 140 -13.71 -9.91 7.17
C ILE A 140 -12.85 -9.55 8.36
N LEU A 141 -13.44 -9.32 9.53
CA LEU A 141 -12.68 -8.85 10.69
C LEU A 141 -11.68 -9.91 11.17
N SER A 142 -12.08 -11.20 11.23
CA SER A 142 -11.20 -12.28 11.65
C SER A 142 -10.05 -12.54 10.66
N LEU A 143 -10.33 -12.52 9.36
CA LEU A 143 -9.31 -12.75 8.33
C LEU A 143 -8.40 -11.54 8.17
N LEU A 144 -8.94 -10.32 8.27
CA LEU A 144 -8.17 -9.08 8.20
C LEU A 144 -7.19 -8.97 9.37
N ILE A 145 -7.65 -9.27 10.60
CA ILE A 145 -6.78 -9.32 11.78
C ILE A 145 -5.71 -10.39 11.62
N ALA A 146 -6.06 -11.58 11.11
CA ALA A 146 -5.11 -12.67 10.89
C ALA A 146 -4.01 -12.28 9.89
N VAL A 147 -4.38 -11.68 8.75
CA VAL A 147 -3.42 -11.24 7.71
C VAL A 147 -2.57 -10.07 8.20
N PHE A 148 -3.15 -9.11 8.92
CA PHE A 148 -2.37 -8.04 9.54
C PHE A 148 -1.36 -8.59 10.53
N ASN A 149 -1.76 -9.49 11.43
CA ASN A 149 -0.84 -10.10 12.40
C ASN A 149 0.26 -10.90 11.70
N PHE A 150 -0.09 -11.74 10.72
CA PHE A 150 0.89 -12.51 9.94
C PHE A 150 1.91 -11.60 9.27
N SER A 151 1.44 -10.54 8.61
CA SER A 151 2.30 -9.67 7.83
C SER A 151 3.08 -8.68 8.72
N ILE A 152 2.54 -8.31 9.89
CA ILE A 152 3.27 -7.57 10.93
C ILE A 152 4.45 -8.39 11.43
N ASN A 153 4.21 -9.65 11.78
CA ASN A 153 5.26 -10.55 12.25
C ASN A 153 6.31 -10.83 11.16
N ALA A 154 5.89 -11.09 9.93
CA ALA A 154 6.78 -11.36 8.81
C ALA A 154 7.70 -10.16 8.47
N VAL A 155 7.22 -8.93 8.67
CA VAL A 155 8.06 -7.74 8.45
C VAL A 155 8.89 -7.37 9.68
N GLN A 156 8.41 -7.63 10.89
CA GLN A 156 9.23 -7.47 12.10
C GLN A 156 10.49 -8.34 12.07
N GLU A 157 10.42 -9.55 11.53
CA GLU A 157 11.59 -10.43 11.36
C GLU A 157 12.68 -9.83 10.44
N LYS A 158 12.31 -8.91 9.53
CA LYS A 158 13.22 -8.22 8.60
C LYS A 158 13.50 -6.76 8.94
N ASN A 159 12.87 -6.22 9.99
CA ASN A 159 12.90 -4.79 10.29
C ASN A 159 14.30 -4.30 10.69
N GLU A 160 15.13 -5.14 11.31
CA GLU A 160 16.47 -4.72 11.71
C GLU A 160 17.39 -4.50 10.49
N TYR A 161 17.31 -5.37 9.49
CA TYR A 161 18.02 -5.19 8.22
C TYR A 161 17.53 -3.94 7.49
N PHE A 162 16.21 -3.75 7.41
CA PHE A 162 15.64 -2.59 6.73
C PHE A 162 16.02 -1.28 7.45
N TRP A 163 15.96 -1.25 8.78
CA TRP A 163 16.38 -0.09 9.56
C TRP A 163 17.86 0.25 9.39
N ARG A 164 18.75 -0.76 9.38
CA ARG A 164 20.19 -0.56 9.13
C ARG A 164 20.46 -0.05 7.71
N TYR A 165 19.78 -0.61 6.71
CA TYR A 165 19.90 -0.19 5.31
C TYR A 165 19.41 1.26 5.11
N GLN A 166 18.27 1.60 5.67
CA GLN A 166 17.73 2.96 5.61
C GLN A 166 18.59 3.99 6.33
N ARG A 167 19.17 3.62 7.49
CA ARG A 167 20.09 4.50 8.20
C ARG A 167 21.34 4.77 7.37
N TYR A 168 21.85 3.74 6.69
CA TYR A 168 22.98 3.88 5.78
C TYR A 168 22.65 4.81 4.60
N GLU A 169 21.53 4.56 3.90
CA GLU A 169 21.09 5.38 2.77
C GLU A 169 20.84 6.85 3.18
N LEU A 170 20.30 7.06 4.38
CA LEU A 170 20.10 8.39 4.97
C LEU A 170 21.43 9.12 5.17
N ILE A 171 22.45 8.42 5.67
CA ILE A 171 23.78 8.99 5.90
C ILE A 171 24.43 9.34 4.55
N CYS A 172 24.36 8.45 3.56
CA CYS A 172 24.88 8.71 2.21
C CYS A 172 24.21 9.92 1.55
N GLU A 173 22.87 10.00 1.58
CA GLU A 173 22.13 11.10 0.97
C GLU A 173 22.43 12.46 1.65
N TYR A 174 22.60 12.47 2.98
CA TYR A 174 22.98 13.67 3.73
C TYR A 174 24.43 14.08 3.47
N PHE A 175 25.32 13.12 3.19
CA PHE A 175 26.72 13.40 2.88
C PHE A 175 26.90 13.95 1.47
N GLU A 176 26.08 13.50 0.50
CA GLU A 176 26.17 13.90 -0.90
C GLU A 176 25.46 15.23 -1.23
N LYS A 177 24.45 15.63 -0.44
CA LYS A 177 23.68 16.87 -0.70
C LYS A 177 24.24 18.08 0.07
N PRO A 178 24.49 19.23 -0.60
CA PRO A 178 24.76 20.48 0.11
C PRO A 178 23.55 20.87 0.97
N MET A 179 23.79 21.36 2.19
CA MET A 179 22.85 21.55 3.32
C MET A 179 21.46 22.18 3.04
N PHE A 180 21.16 22.72 1.85
CA PHE A 180 19.98 23.54 1.57
C PHE A 180 18.97 22.98 0.56
N ALA A 181 19.02 21.69 0.22
CA ALA A 181 18.09 21.09 -0.75
C ALA A 181 16.73 20.67 -0.13
N TYR A 182 15.86 21.64 0.18
CA TYR A 182 14.41 21.39 0.34
C TYR A 182 13.66 21.78 -0.96
N PRO A 183 12.59 21.06 -1.34
CA PRO A 183 11.98 21.13 -2.67
C PRO A 183 11.59 22.53 -3.19
N PRO A 184 11.00 23.45 -2.40
CA PRO A 184 10.60 24.77 -2.91
C PRO A 184 11.79 25.73 -3.13
N LEU A 185 12.92 25.53 -2.44
CA LEU A 185 14.11 26.38 -2.56
C LEU A 185 15.18 25.79 -3.49
N SER A 186 14.96 24.58 -4.01
CA SER A 186 15.87 23.88 -4.93
C SER A 186 16.17 24.71 -6.19
N LEU A 187 15.16 25.38 -6.75
CA LEU A 187 15.32 26.25 -7.93
C LEU A 187 16.33 27.39 -7.68
N VAL A 188 16.29 28.03 -6.52
CA VAL A 188 17.19 29.14 -6.17
C VAL A 188 18.64 28.66 -6.05
N VAL A 189 18.83 27.46 -5.48
CA VAL A 189 20.17 26.85 -5.33
C VAL A 189 20.74 26.42 -6.68
N TYR A 190 19.93 25.82 -7.57
CA TYR A 190 20.39 25.48 -8.92
C TYR A 190 20.72 26.74 -9.75
N VAL A 191 19.93 27.81 -9.63
CA VAL A 191 20.23 29.10 -10.28
C VAL A 191 21.54 29.69 -9.75
N TRP A 192 21.77 29.67 -8.43
CA TRP A 192 23.03 30.16 -7.84
C TRP A 192 24.24 29.31 -8.22
N LEU A 193 24.08 27.98 -8.28
CA LEU A 193 25.11 27.07 -8.79
C LEU A 193 25.41 27.29 -10.26
N LEU A 194 24.41 27.59 -11.09
CA LEU A 194 24.56 27.86 -12.51
C LEU A 194 25.33 29.18 -12.73
N ILE A 195 25.03 30.21 -11.93
CA ILE A 195 25.78 31.47 -11.89
C ILE A 195 27.23 31.24 -11.42
N GLY A 196 27.42 30.45 -10.37
CA GLY A 196 28.74 30.05 -9.87
C GLY A 196 29.54 29.22 -10.88
N LEU A 197 28.88 28.37 -11.69
CA LEU A 197 29.50 27.61 -12.77
C LEU A 197 29.92 28.51 -13.94
N ILE A 198 29.10 29.50 -14.31
CA ILE A 198 29.45 30.49 -15.35
C ILE A 198 30.67 31.31 -14.89
N TYR A 199 30.68 31.76 -13.63
CA TYR A 199 31.80 32.51 -13.05
C TYR A 199 33.07 31.65 -12.90
N ARG A 200 32.92 30.39 -12.48
CA ARG A 200 34.02 29.42 -12.40
C ARG A 200 34.53 29.06 -13.78
N ARG A 201 33.70 28.89 -14.81
CA ARG A 201 34.15 28.63 -16.18
C ARG A 201 35.08 29.74 -16.70
N HIS A 202 34.94 30.94 -16.16
CA HIS A 202 35.83 32.07 -16.42
C HIS A 202 37.14 32.08 -15.60
N THR A 203 37.24 31.30 -14.52
CA THR A 203 38.37 31.32 -13.55
C THR A 203 39.02 29.95 -13.25
N ARG A 204 38.46 28.82 -13.72
CA ARG A 204 38.82 27.45 -13.25
C ARG A 204 39.95 26.72 -13.99
N PHE A 205 40.76 27.36 -14.80
CA PHE A 205 41.91 26.66 -15.42
C PHE A 205 43.07 26.35 -14.44
N ARG A 206 42.97 26.62 -13.14
CA ARG A 206 44.15 26.53 -12.22
C ARG A 206 44.02 25.76 -10.89
N VAL A 207 42.88 25.19 -10.49
CA VAL A 207 42.73 24.76 -9.06
C VAL A 207 42.38 23.28 -8.83
N LEU A 208 42.04 22.48 -9.84
CA LEU A 208 41.64 21.07 -9.63
C LEU A 208 42.81 20.07 -9.71
N LYS A 209 43.87 20.28 -8.92
CA LYS A 209 44.97 19.29 -8.79
C LYS A 209 45.38 18.98 -7.33
N TYR A 210 44.69 19.51 -6.32
CA TYR A 210 45.18 19.49 -4.94
C TYR A 210 44.32 18.77 -3.89
N LEU A 211 43.31 17.97 -4.27
CA LEU A 211 42.53 17.18 -3.30
C LEU A 211 42.40 15.70 -3.70
N TYR A 212 43.52 15.09 -4.08
CA TYR A 212 43.65 13.64 -4.13
C TYR A 212 44.88 13.28 -3.29
N THR A 213 44.66 12.80 -2.07
CA THR A 213 45.73 12.40 -1.14
C THR A 213 45.98 10.89 -1.28
N PRO A 214 47.07 10.46 -1.93
CA PRO A 214 47.39 9.05 -2.15
C PRO A 214 47.76 8.28 -0.87
N SER A 215 47.91 8.97 0.27
CA SER A 215 48.24 8.37 1.56
C SER A 215 47.07 7.67 2.25
N LEU A 216 45.83 8.06 1.93
CA LEU A 216 44.65 7.49 2.59
C LEU A 216 44.27 6.14 1.96
N ASP A 217 44.32 6.04 0.62
CA ASP A 217 44.02 4.80 -0.10
C ASP A 217 44.97 3.67 0.30
N ALA A 218 46.27 3.96 0.45
CA ALA A 218 47.25 2.98 0.92
C ALA A 218 46.98 2.50 2.36
N MET A 219 46.55 3.40 3.24
CA MET A 219 46.22 3.08 4.62
C MET A 219 44.92 2.26 4.72
N TRP A 220 43.96 2.51 3.81
CA TRP A 220 42.73 1.73 3.72
C TRP A 220 42.98 0.32 3.21
N THR A 221 43.81 0.15 2.17
CA THR A 221 44.18 -1.18 1.66
C THR A 221 44.92 -2.00 2.72
N ASP A 222 45.86 -1.39 3.45
CA ASP A 222 46.57 -2.09 4.54
C ASP A 222 45.62 -2.53 5.66
N PHE A 223 44.61 -1.71 5.98
CA PHE A 223 43.60 -2.07 6.98
C PHE A 223 42.67 -3.19 6.49
N GLU A 224 42.24 -3.13 5.23
CA GLU A 224 41.34 -4.11 4.61
C GLU A 224 42.01 -5.49 4.49
N ASP A 225 43.30 -5.52 4.12
CA ASP A 225 44.13 -6.72 4.06
C ASP A 225 44.37 -7.32 5.46
N ALA A 226 44.62 -6.49 6.48
CA ALA A 226 44.77 -6.97 7.86
C ALA A 226 43.46 -7.57 8.41
N ALA A 227 42.32 -6.93 8.14
CA ALA A 227 41.01 -7.40 8.61
C ALA A 227 40.57 -8.71 7.91
N THR A 228 40.83 -8.85 6.61
CA THR A 228 40.54 -10.09 5.87
C THR A 228 41.41 -11.24 6.34
N TYR A 229 42.69 -10.99 6.65
CA TYR A 229 43.60 -12.02 7.16
C TYR A 229 43.15 -12.56 8.53
N ASP A 230 42.78 -11.67 9.46
CA ASP A 230 42.27 -12.07 10.78
C ASP A 230 40.96 -12.87 10.67
N HIS A 231 40.06 -12.48 9.76
CA HIS A 231 38.81 -13.22 9.55
C HIS A 231 39.06 -14.62 8.96
N ALA A 232 39.94 -14.73 7.98
CA ALA A 232 40.32 -16.02 7.40
C ALA A 232 40.97 -16.94 8.46
N ARG A 233 41.81 -16.38 9.34
CA ARG A 233 42.41 -17.12 10.47
C ARG A 233 41.36 -17.67 11.42
N ASP A 234 40.36 -16.86 11.78
CA ASP A 234 39.28 -17.29 12.70
C ASP A 234 38.39 -18.39 12.08
N LEU A 235 38.15 -18.34 10.77
CA LEU A 235 37.44 -19.41 10.04
C LEU A 235 38.25 -20.72 10.03
N VAL A 236 39.56 -20.63 9.78
CA VAL A 236 40.45 -21.79 9.82
C VAL A 236 40.50 -22.37 11.23
N GLU A 237 40.65 -21.54 12.26
CA GLU A 237 40.69 -21.99 13.66
C GLU A 237 39.36 -22.65 14.09
N LYS A 238 38.22 -22.07 13.69
CA LYS A 238 36.91 -22.70 13.88
C LYS A 238 36.85 -24.05 13.17
N ASN A 239 37.28 -24.15 11.92
CA ASN A 239 37.26 -25.40 11.17
C ASN A 239 38.14 -26.49 11.83
N TYR A 240 39.34 -26.13 12.29
CA TYR A 240 40.20 -27.04 13.07
C TYR A 240 39.53 -27.49 14.37
N ARG A 241 38.85 -26.58 15.10
CA ARG A 241 38.08 -26.93 16.31
C ARG A 241 36.89 -27.85 16.03
N TRP A 242 36.25 -27.71 14.87
CA TRP A 242 35.17 -28.62 14.44
C TRP A 242 35.71 -30.02 14.17
N HIS A 243 36.81 -30.13 13.42
CA HIS A 243 37.45 -31.41 13.14
C HIS A 243 38.01 -32.09 14.39
N SER A 244 38.65 -31.33 15.29
CA SER A 244 39.16 -31.88 16.55
C SER A 244 38.03 -32.39 17.45
N LYS A 245 36.85 -31.75 17.43
CA LYS A 245 35.67 -32.25 18.16
C LYS A 245 35.10 -33.53 17.55
N SER A 246 35.13 -33.66 16.21
CA SER A 246 34.64 -34.87 15.52
C SER A 246 35.52 -36.10 15.71
N GLU A 247 36.83 -35.94 15.91
CA GLU A 247 37.76 -37.04 16.20
C GLU A 247 37.73 -37.50 17.67
N THR A 248 37.20 -36.68 18.58
CA THR A 248 37.07 -37.00 20.02
C THR A 248 35.69 -37.51 20.43
N ALA A 249 34.74 -37.64 19.50
CA ALA A 249 33.44 -38.24 19.76
C ALA A 249 33.56 -39.78 19.65
N PRO A 250 33.27 -40.56 20.71
CA PRO A 250 33.41 -42.01 20.73
C PRO A 250 32.41 -42.74 19.82
#